data_AF-A0A357BSB3-F1
#
_entry.id   AF-A0A357BSB3-F1
#
_cell.length_a   1.000
_cell.length_b   1.000
_cell.length_c   1.000
_cell.angle_alpha   90.00
_cell.angle_beta   90.00
_cell.angle_gamma   90.00
#
_symmetry.space_group_name_H-M   'P 1'
#
loop_
_entity.id
_entity.type
_entity.pdbx_description
1 polymer ?
#
loop_
_entity_poly.entity_id
_entity_poly.type
_entity_poly.pdbx_seq_one_letter_code
_entity_poly.pdbx_strand_id
1 'polypeptide(L)'
;MPPKEFSCKQCGNCCLNLSGAFSTCADEKDIEQWEKKGRNDILEWVVCLPMGEDSFVYGIWLTPKTGEDVRRCPWLRKLPNKGKYICRIHDVKPRHCREYPKSRKHAEETGCKGFD
;
A
#
# COMPACT_ATOMS: atom_id res chain seq x y z
N MET A 1 8.21 10.98 1.42
CA MET A 1 9.25 9.92 1.48
C MET A 1 9.55 9.61 2.94
N PRO A 2 9.94 8.37 3.28
CA PRO A 2 10.31 8.03 4.65
C PRO A 2 11.60 8.75 5.10
N PRO A 3 11.82 8.93 6.41
CA PRO A 3 13.05 9.51 6.94
C PRO A 3 14.32 8.80 6.45
N LYS A 4 15.45 9.51 6.38
CA LYS A 4 16.70 8.95 5.82
C LYS A 4 17.25 7.79 6.66
N GLU A 5 17.00 7.81 7.96
CA GLU A 5 17.44 6.80 8.92
C GLU A 5 16.54 5.55 8.90
N PHE A 6 15.42 5.60 8.18
CA PHE A 6 14.50 4.47 8.10
C PHE A 6 15.06 3.35 7.22
N SER A 7 15.10 2.13 7.76
CA SER A 7 15.37 0.91 7.01
C SER A 7 14.30 -0.14 7.24
N CYS A 8 13.53 -0.46 6.20
CA CYS A 8 12.48 -1.48 6.28
C CYS A 8 13.08 -2.86 6.63
N LYS A 9 12.76 -3.39 7.82
CA LYS A 9 13.22 -4.71 8.29
C LYS A 9 12.41 -5.89 7.72
N GLN A 10 11.48 -5.63 6.80
CA GLN A 10 10.59 -6.66 6.23
C GLN A 10 9.77 -7.43 7.29
N CYS A 11 9.47 -6.78 8.42
CA CYS A 11 8.74 -7.41 9.52
C CYS A 11 7.24 -7.62 9.23
N GLY A 12 6.69 -6.94 8.23
CA GLY A 12 5.28 -7.03 7.85
C GLY A 12 4.32 -6.17 8.69
N ASN A 13 4.78 -5.54 9.78
CA ASN A 13 3.91 -4.79 10.71
C ASN A 13 2.98 -3.80 10.00
N CYS A 14 3.53 -2.93 9.15
CA CYS A 14 2.74 -1.93 8.44
C CYS A 14 1.72 -2.52 7.47
N CYS A 15 1.98 -3.72 6.92
CA CYS A 15 1.10 -4.37 5.96
C CYS A 15 0.03 -5.27 6.61
N LEU A 16 0.30 -5.75 7.83
CA LEU A 16 -0.56 -6.69 8.55
C LEU A 16 -1.47 -6.00 9.55
N ASN A 17 -0.96 -4.97 10.24
CA ASN A 17 -1.59 -4.42 11.43
C ASN A 17 -2.20 -3.03 11.20
N LEU A 18 -1.93 -2.40 10.06
CA LEU A 18 -2.46 -1.07 9.74
C LEU A 18 -3.47 -1.18 8.61
N SER A 19 -4.69 -0.69 8.84
CA SER A 19 -5.76 -0.66 7.84
C SER A 19 -5.34 0.11 6.58
N GLY A 20 -4.51 1.15 6.70
CA GLY A 20 -3.99 1.91 5.56
C GLY A 20 -3.17 1.09 4.55
N ALA A 21 -2.76 -0.14 4.89
CA ALA A 21 -2.16 -1.05 3.91
C ALA A 21 -3.15 -1.68 2.92
N PHE A 22 -4.45 -1.64 3.24
CA PHE A 22 -5.47 -2.29 2.42
C PHE A 22 -6.84 -1.60 2.34
N SER A 23 -7.04 -0.54 3.09
CA SER A 23 -8.17 0.36 2.98
C SER A 23 -7.59 1.76 2.82
N THR A 24 -7.32 2.13 1.57
CA THR A 24 -6.72 3.42 1.22
C THR A 24 -7.09 3.82 -0.20
N CYS A 25 -6.73 5.05 -0.57
CA CYS A 25 -6.90 5.55 -1.93
C CYS A 25 -5.53 5.75 -2.60
N ALA A 26 -5.48 5.51 -3.91
CA ALA A 26 -4.39 5.93 -4.77
C ALA A 26 -4.58 7.40 -5.17
N ASP A 27 -3.46 8.08 -5.46
CA ASP A 27 -3.51 9.35 -6.19
C ASP A 27 -3.38 9.12 -7.70
N GLU A 28 -3.67 10.15 -8.51
CA GLU A 28 -3.57 10.07 -9.97
C GLU A 28 -2.17 9.64 -10.45
N LYS A 29 -1.12 10.03 -9.73
CA LYS A 29 0.26 9.69 -10.09
C LYS A 29 0.54 8.20 -9.91
N ASP A 30 -0.08 7.56 -8.92
CA ASP A 30 -0.02 6.12 -8.75
C ASP A 30 -0.72 5.41 -9.94
N ILE A 31 -1.90 5.89 -10.36
CA ILE A 31 -2.63 5.35 -11.52
C ILE A 31 -1.80 5.48 -12.80
N GLU A 32 -1.35 6.70 -13.12
CA GLU A 32 -0.51 6.96 -14.29
C GLU A 32 0.75 6.09 -14.30
N GLN A 33 1.37 5.88 -13.13
CA GLN A 33 2.55 5.03 -13.00
C GLN A 33 2.23 3.58 -13.37
N TRP A 34 1.10 3.05 -12.93
CA TRP A 34 0.69 1.68 -13.21
C TRP A 34 0.33 1.50 -14.69
N GLU A 35 -0.37 2.47 -15.29
CA GLU A 35 -0.67 2.49 -16.73
C GLU A 35 0.61 2.54 -17.57
N LYS A 36 1.52 3.48 -17.29
CA LYS A 36 2.80 3.63 -18.01
C LYS A 36 3.67 2.38 -17.93
N LYS A 37 3.56 1.61 -16.85
CA LYS A 37 4.29 0.35 -16.66
C LYS A 37 3.52 -0.89 -17.10
N GLY A 38 2.32 -0.75 -17.67
CA GLY A 38 1.48 -1.86 -18.12
C GLY A 38 1.04 -2.80 -16.99
N ARG A 39 0.89 -2.28 -15.76
CA ARG A 39 0.51 -3.06 -14.57
C ARG A 39 -1.00 -3.23 -14.45
N ASN A 40 -1.59 -3.86 -15.48
CA ASN A 40 -3.02 -4.20 -15.50
C ASN A 40 -3.42 -5.06 -14.30
N ASP A 41 -2.50 -5.92 -13.84
CA ASP A 41 -2.69 -6.73 -12.63
C ASP A 41 -2.90 -5.91 -11.36
N ILE A 42 -2.42 -4.66 -11.31
CA ILE A 42 -2.69 -3.72 -10.21
C ILE A 42 -3.96 -2.91 -10.48
N LEU A 43 -4.14 -2.43 -11.71
CA LEU A 43 -5.28 -1.62 -12.11
C LEU A 43 -6.62 -2.34 -11.92
N GLU A 44 -6.65 -3.67 -12.05
CA GLU A 44 -7.82 -4.51 -11.74
C GLU A 44 -8.31 -4.40 -10.29
N TRP A 45 -7.48 -3.89 -9.37
CA TRP A 45 -7.79 -3.72 -7.94
C TRP A 45 -8.16 -2.27 -7.57
N VAL A 46 -8.35 -1.41 -8.58
CA VAL A 46 -8.68 0.01 -8.45
C VAL A 46 -10.15 0.21 -8.80
N VAL A 47 -10.86 0.98 -7.97
CA VAL A 47 -12.25 1.40 -8.26
C VAL A 47 -12.34 2.93 -8.16
N CYS A 48 -12.94 3.56 -9.17
CA CYS A 48 -13.31 4.98 -9.11
C CYS A 48 -14.59 5.12 -8.29
N LEU A 49 -14.47 5.72 -7.10
CA LEU A 49 -15.59 5.97 -6.21
C LEU A 49 -15.98 7.46 -6.28
N PRO A 50 -17.25 7.79 -6.53
CA PRO A 50 -17.70 9.17 -6.54
C PRO A 50 -17.56 9.80 -5.13
N MET A 51 -17.10 11.04 -5.10
CA MET A 51 -16.97 11.91 -3.92
C MET A 51 -17.73 13.20 -4.23
N GLY A 52 -19.03 13.24 -3.91
CA GLY A 52 -19.90 14.35 -4.28
C GLY A 52 -20.25 14.36 -5.78
N GLU A 53 -20.74 15.49 -6.28
CA GLU A 53 -21.34 15.60 -7.62
C GLU A 53 -20.31 15.55 -8.75
N ASP A 54 -19.14 16.16 -8.57
CA ASP A 54 -18.13 16.35 -9.65
C ASP A 54 -16.71 15.87 -9.29
N SER A 55 -16.57 15.02 -8.26
CA SER A 55 -15.25 14.49 -7.91
C SER A 55 -15.28 12.98 -7.66
N PHE A 56 -14.11 12.35 -7.81
CA PHE A 56 -13.95 10.92 -7.58
C PHE A 56 -12.62 10.66 -6.87
N VAL A 57 -12.52 9.50 -6.23
CA VAL A 57 -11.30 8.98 -5.62
C VAL A 57 -11.02 7.57 -6.14
N TYR A 58 -9.75 7.22 -6.24
CA TYR A 58 -9.33 5.87 -6.61
C TYR A 58 -9.22 5.01 -5.36
N GLY A 59 -10.29 4.32 -4.99
CA GLY A 59 -10.25 3.31 -3.94
C GLY A 59 -9.34 2.16 -4.35
N ILE A 60 -8.44 1.73 -3.46
CA ILE A 60 -7.52 0.63 -3.76
C ILE A 60 -7.52 -0.50 -2.74
N TRP A 61 -7.27 -1.64 -3.37
CA TRP A 61 -7.36 -3.03 -2.94
C TRP A 61 -8.80 -3.47 -2.73
N LEU A 62 -9.63 -3.25 -3.75
CA LEU A 62 -10.92 -3.92 -3.85
C LEU A 62 -10.78 -5.19 -4.69
N THR A 63 -11.52 -6.24 -4.34
CA THR A 63 -11.44 -7.51 -5.08
C THR A 63 -11.92 -7.32 -6.53
N PRO A 64 -11.13 -7.70 -7.55
CA PRO A 64 -11.49 -7.49 -8.96
C PRO A 64 -12.80 -8.18 -9.38
N LYS A 65 -13.22 -9.21 -8.63
CA LYS A 65 -14.42 -10.00 -8.95
C LYS A 65 -15.72 -9.33 -8.49
N THR A 66 -15.69 -8.63 -7.36
CA THR A 66 -16.91 -8.10 -6.72
C THR A 66 -16.85 -6.61 -6.42
N GLY A 67 -15.67 -5.98 -6.49
CA GLY A 67 -15.47 -4.59 -6.11
C GLY A 67 -15.59 -4.35 -4.60
N GLU A 68 -15.50 -5.40 -3.77
CA GLU A 68 -15.62 -5.30 -2.32
C GLU A 68 -14.27 -5.09 -1.63
N ASP A 69 -14.31 -4.63 -0.37
CA ASP A 69 -13.13 -4.45 0.46
C ASP A 69 -12.39 -5.77 0.73
N VAL A 70 -11.06 -5.72 0.62
CA VAL A 70 -10.21 -6.81 1.14
C VAL A 70 -9.97 -6.63 2.63
N ARG A 71 -9.75 -7.75 3.34
CA ARG A 71 -9.35 -7.73 4.75
C ARG A 71 -7.83 -7.68 4.97
N ARG A 72 -7.05 -7.76 3.89
CA ARG A 72 -5.58 -7.77 3.90
C ARG A 72 -5.02 -7.34 2.55
N CYS A 73 -3.84 -6.75 2.56
CA CYS A 73 -3.17 -6.33 1.33
C CYS A 73 -2.94 -7.53 0.37
N PRO A 74 -3.43 -7.49 -0.88
CA PRO A 74 -3.28 -8.58 -1.86
C PRO A 74 -1.83 -8.76 -2.35
N TRP A 75 -0.99 -7.76 -2.12
CA TRP A 75 0.40 -7.73 -2.56
C TRP A 75 1.39 -8.22 -1.51
N LEU A 76 0.95 -8.45 -0.27
CA LEU A 76 1.80 -8.95 0.81
C LEU A 76 2.06 -10.45 0.64
N ARG A 77 3.32 -10.86 0.77
CA ARG A 77 3.73 -12.27 0.81
C ARG A 77 4.71 -12.55 1.94
N LYS A 78 4.48 -13.63 2.67
CA LYS A 78 5.42 -14.16 3.65
C LYS A 78 6.48 -14.98 2.92
N LEU A 79 7.76 -14.70 3.19
CA LEU A 79 8.86 -15.52 2.70
C LEU A 79 8.91 -16.83 3.51
N PRO A 80 8.90 -18.00 2.84
CA PRO A 80 8.99 -19.28 3.51
C PRO A 80 10.21 -19.35 4.43
N ASN A 81 10.03 -19.88 5.64
CA ASN A 81 11.08 -20.17 6.61
C ASN A 81 11.98 -18.99 7.06
N LYS A 82 11.64 -17.75 6.70
CA LYS A 82 12.47 -16.57 7.00
C LYS A 82 11.85 -15.58 7.98
N GLY A 83 10.58 -15.78 8.36
CA GLY A 83 9.85 -14.83 9.22
C GLY A 83 9.70 -13.42 8.63
N LYS A 84 9.99 -13.25 7.33
CA LYS A 84 10.02 -11.97 6.62
C LYS A 84 8.83 -11.84 5.68
N TYR A 85 8.47 -10.61 5.35
CA TYR A 85 7.42 -10.28 4.39
C TYR A 85 7.95 -9.41 3.25
N ILE A 86 7.45 -9.64 2.05
CA ILE A 86 7.73 -8.84 0.86
C ILE A 86 6.42 -8.29 0.29
N CYS A 87 6.53 -7.13 -0.35
CA CYS A 87 5.48 -6.56 -1.17
C CYS A 87 5.79 -6.91 -2.63
N ARG A 88 4.87 -7.59 -3.32
CA ARG A 88 5.05 -7.98 -4.73
C ARG A 88 5.07 -6.80 -5.71
N ILE A 89 4.64 -5.62 -5.27
CA ILE A 89 4.61 -4.39 -6.07
C ILE A 89 5.60 -3.35 -5.51
N HIS A 90 6.71 -3.81 -4.92
CA HIS A 90 7.61 -2.94 -4.15
C HIS A 90 8.07 -1.69 -4.91
N ASP A 91 8.38 -1.84 -6.20
CA ASP A 91 8.88 -0.79 -7.10
C ASP A 91 7.80 0.20 -7.58
N VAL A 92 6.53 -0.19 -7.46
CA VAL A 92 5.35 0.60 -7.89
C VAL A 92 4.31 0.70 -6.79
N LYS A 93 4.75 0.71 -5.53
CA LYS A 93 3.84 0.92 -4.41
C LYS A 93 3.08 2.24 -4.59
N PRO A 94 1.79 2.27 -4.20
CA PRO A 94 1.10 3.54 -4.11
C PRO A 94 1.82 4.46 -3.13
N ARG A 95 1.68 5.76 -3.34
CA ARG A 95 2.33 6.80 -2.55
C ARG A 95 2.11 6.59 -1.06
N HIS A 96 0.89 6.25 -0.64
CA HIS A 96 0.56 5.96 0.77
C HIS A 96 1.53 4.94 1.39
N CYS A 97 1.81 3.84 0.69
CA CYS A 97 2.73 2.80 1.16
C CYS A 97 4.19 3.18 1.00
N ARG A 98 4.55 3.93 -0.07
CA ARG A 98 5.93 4.37 -0.34
C ARG A 98 6.41 5.42 0.66
N GLU A 99 5.50 6.24 1.19
CA GLU A 99 5.81 7.29 2.16
C GLU A 99 5.78 6.82 3.60
N TYR A 100 5.41 5.56 3.86
CA TYR A 100 5.45 5.01 5.20
C TYR A 100 6.88 4.61 5.61
N PRO A 101 7.31 4.94 6.85
CA PRO A 101 6.65 5.81 7.82
C PRO A 101 6.86 7.29 7.47
N LYS A 102 5.88 8.15 7.78
CA LYS A 102 5.94 9.60 7.48
C LYS A 102 6.95 10.37 8.33
N SER A 103 7.28 9.85 9.52
CA SER A 103 8.25 10.41 10.46
C SER A 103 8.69 9.33 11.45
N ARG A 104 9.74 9.58 12.24
CA ARG A 104 10.14 8.71 13.36
C ARG A 104 8.99 8.54 14.37
N LYS A 105 8.34 9.63 14.74
CA LYS A 105 7.16 9.62 15.62
C LYS A 105 6.04 8.73 15.08
N HIS A 106 5.70 8.87 13.79
CA HIS A 106 4.68 8.01 13.16
C HIS A 106 5.10 6.53 13.15
N ALA A 107 6.38 6.23 12.97
CA ALA A 107 6.89 4.87 13.10
C ALA A 107 6.72 4.31 14.51
N GLU A 108 7.07 5.08 15.54
CA GLU A 108 6.93 4.68 16.95
C GLU A 108 5.45 4.44 17.31
N GLU A 109 4.57 5.37 16.95
CA GLU A 109 3.11 5.29 17.17
C GLU A 109 2.47 4.07 16.49
N THR A 110 3.04 3.60 15.37
CA THR A 110 2.50 2.47 14.61
C THR A 110 3.28 1.17 14.81
N GLY A 111 4.26 1.12 15.73
CA GLY A 111 5.04 -0.09 16.04
C GLY A 111 6.03 -0.51 14.94
N CYS A 112 6.50 0.45 14.13
CA CYS A 112 7.48 0.20 13.08
C CYS A 112 8.88 -0.05 13.66
N LYS A 113 9.47 -1.20 13.31
CA LYS A 113 10.84 -1.60 13.71
C LYS A 113 11.95 -1.02 12.81
N GLY A 114 11.62 0.00 12.01
CA GLY A 114 12.49 0.50 10.95
C GLY A 114 13.60 1.43 11.43
N PHE A 115 13.54 1.85 12.69
CA PHE A 115 14.49 2.74 13.36
C PHE A 115 15.31 2.05 14.45
N ASP A 116 15.12 0.73 14.60
CA ASP A 116 15.89 -0.16 15.48
C ASP A 116 17.24 -0.54 14.84
#